data_AF-A0A3D5RTN0-F1
#
_entry.id   AF-A0A3D5RTN0-F1
#
_cell.length_a   1.000
_cell.length_b   1.000
_cell.length_c   1.000
_cell.angle_alpha   90.00
_cell.angle_beta   90.00
_cell.angle_gamma   90.00
#
_symmetry.space_group_name_H-M   'P 1'
#
loop_
_entity.id
_entity.type
_entity.pdbx_description
1 polymer ?
#
loop_
_entity_poly.entity_id
_entity_poly.type
_entity_poly.pdbx_seq_one_letter_code
_entity_poly.pdbx_strand_id
1 'polypeptide(L)'
;MPAIITTKFRFHNAEQFKESFSEAAATNYYLFIGRPGVFATATTGGSDSAPPTPPDNRRAEARYWDDMLAAKKVVSTGVTHAIPRRDLDTSGATIYDMWRPDYSTSKTATSGASTIFDSTFYFVTAAYRVYKILDNNGGAAIGGGSAFTAPSTDDSKDPFVVGGYTVKYMYTLSTTDVQNFLTPDFMPAPTSPVTNNVCLDGKLTVVLITTAGVGTGDGAEWNVGTDRVVTNVPIRGDGTGGLASVTIGRDGGGNDGQITAVQITSTLDSNYTQATLLAADIIEQHNIQNANVLAFPSSVPAFEVIIGPDGGHGSNPAKELGGHFILMDTKLEQTEGYDFSVVN
;
A
#
# COMPACT_ATOMS: atom_id res chain seq x y z
N MET A 1 -10.27 0.99 -30.19
CA MET A 1 -10.98 1.31 -28.93
C MET A 1 -10.03 0.98 -27.79
N PRO A 2 -9.73 1.92 -26.88
CA PRO A 2 -8.97 1.62 -25.67
C PRO A 2 -9.85 0.80 -24.70
N ALA A 3 -9.27 -0.25 -24.11
CA ALA A 3 -9.91 -1.09 -23.10
C ALA A 3 -8.91 -1.35 -21.97
N ILE A 4 -9.40 -1.47 -20.73
CA ILE A 4 -8.57 -1.71 -19.55
C ILE A 4 -9.16 -2.83 -18.70
N ILE A 5 -8.30 -3.69 -18.17
CA ILE A 5 -8.65 -4.64 -17.11
C ILE A 5 -8.35 -3.95 -15.79
N THR A 6 -9.40 -3.64 -15.02
CA THR A 6 -9.23 -2.93 -13.75
C THR A 6 -8.62 -3.86 -12.69
N THR A 7 -7.86 -3.29 -11.75
CA THR A 7 -7.35 -4.06 -10.62
C THR A 7 -8.47 -4.65 -9.76
N LYS A 8 -9.64 -3.99 -9.71
CA LYS A 8 -10.84 -4.53 -9.04
C LYS A 8 -11.26 -5.88 -9.65
N PHE A 9 -11.23 -6.01 -10.98
CA PHE A 9 -11.53 -7.27 -11.65
C PHE A 9 -10.48 -8.35 -11.36
N ARG A 10 -9.19 -7.98 -11.35
CA ARG A 10 -8.10 -8.91 -11.00
C ARG A 10 -8.25 -9.44 -9.57
N PHE A 11 -8.56 -8.55 -8.63
CA PHE A 11 -8.78 -8.90 -7.23
C PHE A 11 -10.02 -9.78 -7.07
N HIS A 12 -11.13 -9.44 -7.72
CA HIS A 12 -12.36 -10.25 -7.69
C HIS A 12 -12.11 -11.68 -8.18
N ASN A 13 -11.35 -11.86 -9.27
CA ASN A 13 -11.00 -13.21 -9.75
C ASN A 13 -10.15 -13.99 -8.72
N ALA A 14 -9.18 -13.33 -8.09
CA ALA A 14 -8.36 -13.95 -7.05
C ALA A 14 -9.19 -14.34 -5.81
N GLU A 15 -10.14 -13.49 -5.42
CA GLU A 15 -11.05 -13.71 -4.30
C GLU A 15 -11.97 -14.90 -4.57
N GLN A 16 -12.60 -14.97 -5.76
CA GLN A 16 -13.40 -16.11 -6.19
C GLN A 16 -12.60 -17.41 -6.23
N PHE A 17 -11.36 -17.37 -6.72
CA PHE A 17 -10.49 -18.55 -6.72
C PHE A 17 -10.22 -19.03 -5.28
N LYS A 18 -9.87 -18.14 -4.35
CA LYS A 18 -9.63 -18.51 -2.95
C LYS A 18 -10.91 -19.02 -2.26
N GLU A 19 -12.04 -18.37 -2.49
CA GLU A 19 -13.33 -18.75 -1.91
C GLU A 19 -13.72 -20.17 -2.30
N SER A 20 -13.47 -20.57 -3.56
CA SER A 20 -13.82 -21.89 -4.10
C SER A 20 -13.31 -23.09 -3.28
N PHE A 21 -12.26 -22.92 -2.46
CA PHE A 21 -11.72 -23.96 -1.57
C PHE A 21 -12.53 -24.16 -0.27
N SER A 22 -13.39 -23.20 0.08
CA SER A 22 -14.06 -23.12 1.39
C SER A 22 -15.58 -22.96 1.32
N GLU A 23 -16.15 -22.89 0.12
CA GLU A 23 -17.61 -22.83 -0.07
C GLU A 23 -18.32 -24.11 0.42
N ALA A 24 -19.64 -24.01 0.63
CA ALA A 24 -20.46 -25.15 1.04
C ALA A 24 -20.39 -26.34 0.06
N ALA A 25 -20.18 -26.05 -1.23
CA ALA A 25 -19.87 -27.00 -2.28
C ALA A 25 -18.47 -26.72 -2.85
N ALA A 26 -17.43 -26.87 -2.01
CA ALA A 26 -16.06 -26.54 -2.37
C ALA A 26 -15.55 -27.33 -3.61
N THR A 27 -14.82 -26.63 -4.47
CA THR A 27 -14.05 -27.24 -5.54
C THR A 27 -12.79 -27.86 -4.93
N ASN A 28 -12.56 -29.15 -5.18
CA ASN A 28 -11.38 -29.84 -4.68
C ASN A 28 -10.24 -29.73 -5.67
N TYR A 29 -9.16 -29.05 -5.27
CA TYR A 29 -7.92 -28.97 -6.03
C TYR A 29 -6.88 -29.91 -5.43
N TYR A 30 -6.09 -30.53 -6.30
CA TYR A 30 -5.02 -31.44 -5.92
C TYR A 30 -3.73 -31.06 -6.63
N LEU A 31 -2.63 -31.08 -5.88
CA LEU A 31 -1.29 -31.06 -6.45
C LEU A 31 -0.81 -32.51 -6.57
N PHE A 32 -0.38 -32.91 -7.77
CA PHE A 32 0.14 -34.25 -7.98
C PHE A 32 1.59 -34.24 -8.45
N ILE A 33 2.27 -35.35 -8.19
CA ILE A 33 3.56 -35.70 -8.78
C ILE A 33 3.43 -37.02 -9.51
N GLY A 34 4.24 -37.20 -10.54
CA GLY A 34 4.17 -38.36 -11.40
C GLY A 34 5.35 -38.40 -12.35
N ARG A 35 5.21 -39.20 -13.40
CA ARG A 35 6.22 -39.40 -14.45
C ARG A 35 7.55 -39.92 -13.89
N PRO A 36 7.62 -41.17 -13.40
CA PRO A 36 8.87 -41.78 -12.93
C PRO A 36 9.84 -42.15 -14.06
N GLY A 37 9.35 -42.27 -15.29
CA GLY A 37 10.15 -42.67 -16.45
C GLY A 37 10.96 -41.51 -17.05
N VAL A 38 12.20 -41.79 -17.41
CA VAL A 38 13.12 -40.83 -18.05
C VAL A 38 12.52 -40.13 -19.27
N PHE A 39 12.91 -38.88 -19.47
CA PHE A 39 12.68 -38.18 -20.73
C PHE A 39 13.76 -38.60 -21.74
N ALA A 40 13.32 -39.07 -22.90
CA ALA A 40 14.21 -39.46 -23.99
C ALA A 40 13.79 -38.84 -25.32
N THR A 41 14.77 -38.41 -26.09
CA THR A 41 14.56 -37.70 -27.37
C THR A 41 13.70 -38.50 -28.34
N ALA A 42 13.85 -39.83 -28.36
CA ALA A 42 13.17 -40.71 -29.30
C ALA A 42 11.70 -41.01 -28.95
N THR A 43 11.29 -40.85 -27.69
CA THR A 43 9.95 -41.30 -27.22
C THR A 43 9.12 -40.17 -26.63
N THR A 44 9.73 -39.27 -25.85
CA THR A 44 9.04 -38.16 -25.18
C THR A 44 9.42 -36.79 -25.75
N GLY A 45 10.48 -36.69 -26.56
CA GLY A 45 10.84 -35.45 -27.26
C GLY A 45 11.67 -34.45 -26.44
N GLY A 46 12.46 -34.93 -25.47
CA GLY A 46 13.36 -34.11 -24.64
C GLY A 46 14.36 -34.97 -23.86
N SER A 47 14.99 -34.40 -22.84
CA SER A 47 15.88 -35.10 -21.90
C SER A 47 15.58 -34.72 -20.45
N ASP A 48 16.12 -35.42 -19.47
CA ASP A 48 15.90 -35.08 -18.05
C ASP A 48 16.45 -33.69 -17.68
N SER A 49 17.47 -33.21 -18.41
CA SER A 49 18.02 -31.86 -18.24
C SER A 49 17.24 -30.78 -19.02
N ALA A 50 16.36 -31.19 -19.93
CA ALA A 50 15.53 -30.30 -20.75
C ALA A 50 14.24 -31.05 -21.11
N PRO A 51 13.31 -31.21 -20.16
CA PRO A 51 12.06 -31.91 -20.41
C PRO A 51 11.25 -31.16 -21.48
N PRO A 52 10.47 -31.90 -22.30
CA PRO A 52 9.66 -31.30 -23.35
C PRO A 52 8.58 -30.38 -22.78
N THR A 53 8.21 -29.33 -23.51
CA THR A 53 7.09 -28.45 -23.14
C THR A 53 5.80 -29.27 -23.07
N PRO A 54 5.06 -29.25 -21.93
CA PRO A 54 3.82 -30.01 -21.78
C PRO A 54 2.76 -29.56 -22.80
N PRO A 55 2.21 -30.48 -23.62
CA PRO A 55 1.11 -30.14 -24.53
C PRO A 55 -0.24 -30.14 -23.80
N ASP A 56 -1.09 -29.16 -24.10
CA ASP A 56 -2.46 -29.07 -23.56
C ASP A 56 -3.47 -29.71 -24.53
N ASN A 57 -3.77 -30.99 -24.32
CA ASN A 57 -4.83 -31.72 -25.05
C ASN A 57 -5.28 -32.98 -24.30
N ARG A 58 -6.42 -33.53 -24.70
CA ARG A 58 -7.04 -34.72 -24.07
C ARG A 58 -6.15 -35.97 -24.05
N ARG A 59 -5.29 -36.14 -25.05
CA ARG A 59 -4.39 -37.31 -25.11
C ARG A 59 -3.26 -37.18 -24.08
N ALA A 60 -2.75 -35.97 -23.88
CA ALA A 60 -1.75 -35.67 -22.86
C ALA A 60 -2.36 -35.78 -21.46
N GLU A 61 -3.57 -35.24 -21.26
CA GLU A 61 -4.33 -35.36 -20.01
C GLU A 61 -4.46 -36.82 -19.56
N ALA A 62 -4.88 -37.73 -20.44
CA ALA A 62 -4.98 -39.16 -20.12
C ALA A 62 -3.63 -39.76 -19.69
N ARG A 63 -2.53 -39.36 -20.34
CA ARG A 63 -1.18 -39.81 -19.96
C ARG A 63 -0.73 -39.25 -18.61
N TYR A 64 -1.13 -38.02 -18.27
CA TYR A 64 -0.84 -37.47 -16.95
C TYR A 64 -1.53 -38.28 -15.85
N TRP A 65 -2.79 -38.66 -16.07
CA TRP A 65 -3.51 -39.57 -15.17
C TRP A 65 -2.84 -40.94 -15.04
N ASP A 66 -2.40 -41.54 -16.15
CA ASP A 66 -1.70 -42.83 -16.13
C ASP A 66 -0.32 -42.75 -15.42
N ASP A 67 0.37 -41.61 -15.55
CA ASP A 67 1.71 -41.40 -14.98
C ASP A 67 1.68 -40.80 -13.54
N MET A 68 0.50 -40.52 -12.97
CA MET A 68 0.36 -39.99 -11.60
C MET A 68 0.81 -41.03 -10.56
N LEU A 69 1.70 -40.61 -9.65
CA LEU A 69 2.19 -41.46 -8.56
C LEU A 69 1.54 -41.10 -7.23
N ALA A 70 1.38 -39.81 -6.96
CA ALA A 70 0.77 -39.33 -5.73
C ALA A 70 0.09 -37.99 -5.97
N ALA A 71 -0.97 -37.73 -5.21
CA ALA A 71 -1.66 -36.45 -5.20
C ALA A 71 -2.00 -36.06 -3.76
N LYS A 72 -1.89 -34.76 -3.46
CA LYS A 72 -2.28 -34.19 -2.18
C LYS A 72 -3.32 -33.11 -2.40
N LYS A 73 -4.37 -33.15 -1.57
CA LYS A 73 -5.41 -32.12 -1.59
C LYS A 73 -4.83 -30.80 -1.12
N VAL A 74 -5.10 -29.74 -1.88
CA VAL A 74 -4.82 -28.37 -1.44
C VAL A 74 -5.97 -27.95 -0.52
N VAL A 75 -5.65 -27.75 0.76
CA VAL A 75 -6.64 -27.34 1.77
C VAL A 75 -6.82 -25.82 1.76
N SER A 76 -7.98 -25.34 2.17
CA SER A 76 -8.30 -23.90 2.20
C SER A 76 -7.34 -23.08 3.08
N THR A 77 -6.79 -23.67 4.13
CA THR A 77 -5.76 -23.04 4.99
C THR A 77 -4.40 -22.93 4.31
N GLY A 78 -4.18 -23.68 3.23
CA GLY A 78 -2.99 -23.64 2.39
C GLY A 78 -3.08 -22.62 1.26
N VAL A 79 -4.09 -21.73 1.25
CA VAL A 79 -4.29 -20.73 0.19
C VAL A 79 -4.46 -19.33 0.80
N THR A 80 -3.68 -18.36 0.33
CA THR A 80 -3.74 -16.98 0.83
C THR A 80 -3.50 -15.94 -0.26
N HIS A 81 -3.99 -14.73 -0.05
CA HIS A 81 -3.64 -13.60 -0.92
C HIS A 81 -2.20 -13.19 -0.67
N ALA A 82 -1.55 -12.67 -1.70
CA ALA A 82 -0.15 -12.31 -1.64
C ALA A 82 0.13 -11.00 -2.34
N ILE A 83 1.14 -10.30 -1.83
CA ILE A 83 1.70 -9.07 -2.39
C ILE A 83 3.20 -9.25 -2.60
N PRO A 84 3.80 -8.53 -3.56
CA PRO A 84 5.25 -8.47 -3.70
C PRO A 84 5.90 -8.09 -2.37
N ARG A 85 6.92 -8.85 -1.96
CA ARG A 85 7.65 -8.56 -0.74
C ARG A 85 8.55 -7.35 -0.97
N ARG A 86 8.49 -6.39 -0.05
CA ARG A 86 9.33 -5.19 -0.06
C ARG A 86 9.91 -4.99 1.32
N ASP A 87 11.13 -5.47 1.54
CA ASP A 87 11.79 -5.27 2.82
C ASP A 87 12.17 -3.80 3.00
N LEU A 88 12.12 -3.34 4.25
CA LEU A 88 12.61 -2.03 4.64
C LEU A 88 14.11 -1.94 4.35
N ASP A 89 14.52 -0.98 3.53
CA ASP A 89 15.92 -0.65 3.30
C ASP A 89 16.47 0.17 4.46
N THR A 90 17.33 -0.44 5.27
CA THR A 90 17.99 0.21 6.41
C THR A 90 19.22 1.02 6.02
N SER A 91 19.70 0.92 4.77
CA SER A 91 20.86 1.69 4.29
C SER A 91 20.54 3.18 4.12
N GLY A 92 19.25 3.51 3.97
CA GLY A 92 18.77 4.86 3.76
C GLY A 92 18.99 5.41 2.35
N ALA A 93 19.16 4.51 1.37
CA ALA A 93 19.29 4.87 -0.04
C ALA A 93 17.95 4.82 -0.78
N THR A 94 16.99 4.04 -0.29
CA THR A 94 15.68 3.87 -0.93
C THR A 94 14.77 5.05 -0.67
N ILE A 95 14.25 5.63 -1.75
CA ILE A 95 13.12 6.56 -1.73
C ILE A 95 11.86 5.74 -1.97
N TYR A 96 10.96 5.77 -1.00
CA TYR A 96 9.67 5.14 -1.15
C TYR A 96 8.65 6.12 -1.72
N ASP A 97 7.66 5.58 -2.42
CA ASP A 97 6.54 6.38 -2.91
C ASP A 97 5.52 6.63 -1.80
N MET A 98 4.79 7.73 -1.91
CA MET A 98 3.59 7.92 -1.11
C MET A 98 2.42 7.12 -1.68
N TRP A 99 1.45 6.75 -0.86
CA TRP A 99 0.19 6.26 -1.38
C TRP A 99 -0.64 7.44 -1.91
N ARG A 100 -1.13 7.31 -3.15
CA ARG A 100 -1.95 8.34 -3.78
C ARG A 100 -2.95 7.71 -4.75
N PRO A 101 -4.24 8.06 -4.68
CA PRO A 101 -5.28 7.39 -5.48
C PRO A 101 -5.35 7.86 -6.94
N ASP A 102 -4.82 9.04 -7.28
CA ASP A 102 -4.96 9.68 -8.60
C ASP A 102 -3.67 9.62 -9.45
N TYR A 103 -2.81 8.63 -9.21
CA TYR A 103 -1.68 8.38 -10.09
C TYR A 103 -2.12 8.16 -11.54
N SER A 104 -1.36 8.76 -12.45
CA SER A 104 -1.61 8.72 -13.88
C SER A 104 -0.32 9.01 -14.66
N THR A 105 -0.38 9.00 -15.98
CA THR A 105 0.78 9.35 -16.83
C THR A 105 1.24 10.79 -16.69
N SER A 106 0.39 11.70 -16.21
CA SER A 106 0.72 13.10 -15.93
C SER A 106 1.00 13.38 -14.45
N LYS A 107 0.73 12.40 -13.57
CA LYS A 107 0.93 12.47 -12.13
C LYS A 107 1.56 11.16 -11.67
N THR A 108 2.88 11.05 -11.80
CA THR A 108 3.62 9.84 -11.42
C THR A 108 4.04 9.88 -9.95
N ALA A 109 4.32 8.71 -9.40
CA ALA A 109 5.02 8.58 -8.13
C ALA A 109 6.47 9.08 -8.24
N THR A 110 7.17 9.19 -7.12
CA THR A 110 8.58 9.61 -7.08
C THR A 110 9.48 8.61 -7.82
N SER A 111 9.13 7.33 -7.79
CA SER A 111 9.76 6.26 -8.59
C SER A 111 9.47 6.33 -10.10
N GLY A 112 8.55 7.20 -10.53
CA GLY A 112 8.07 7.26 -11.92
C GLY A 112 6.91 6.32 -12.24
N ALA A 113 6.42 5.54 -11.27
CA ALA A 113 5.24 4.71 -11.45
C ALA A 113 4.00 5.56 -11.79
N SER A 114 3.23 5.14 -12.80
CA SER A 114 1.99 5.80 -13.22
C SER A 114 0.73 5.10 -12.69
N THR A 115 0.90 3.98 -12.00
CA THR A 115 -0.16 3.26 -11.30
C THR A 115 0.24 3.03 -9.85
N ILE A 116 -0.76 2.96 -8.98
CA ILE A 116 -0.56 2.80 -7.54
C ILE A 116 0.05 1.45 -7.15
N PHE A 117 -0.24 0.38 -7.89
CA PHE A 117 0.23 -0.96 -7.52
C PHE A 117 1.63 -1.27 -8.07
N ASP A 118 2.12 -0.44 -9.00
CA ASP A 118 3.51 -0.45 -9.44
C ASP A 118 4.42 0.44 -8.56
N SER A 119 3.83 1.33 -7.75
CA SER A 119 4.57 2.22 -6.85
C SER A 119 5.05 1.51 -5.57
N THR A 120 6.05 2.08 -4.92
CA THR A 120 6.73 1.49 -3.75
C THR A 120 6.20 2.05 -2.43
N PHE A 121 4.87 2.05 -2.24
CA PHE A 121 4.23 2.76 -1.12
C PHE A 121 4.10 1.97 0.20
N TYR A 122 4.77 0.83 0.34
CA TYR A 122 4.77 0.03 1.56
C TYR A 122 6.08 -0.73 1.74
N PHE A 123 6.35 -1.14 2.96
CA PHE A 123 7.47 -2.01 3.29
C PHE A 123 7.14 -2.94 4.47
N VAL A 124 7.91 -4.00 4.61
CA VAL A 124 7.91 -4.90 5.76
C VAL A 124 9.20 -4.72 6.56
N THR A 125 9.07 -4.67 7.88
CA THR A 125 10.20 -4.57 8.81
C THR A 125 10.78 -5.96 9.14
N ALA A 126 11.97 -6.00 9.74
CA ALA A 126 12.57 -7.25 10.24
C ALA A 126 11.71 -7.97 11.31
N ALA A 127 10.77 -7.26 11.95
CA ALA A 127 9.79 -7.81 12.88
C ALA A 127 8.49 -8.26 12.17
N TYR A 128 8.49 -8.38 10.84
CA TYR A 128 7.35 -8.78 10.00
C TYR A 128 6.10 -7.89 10.12
N ARG A 129 6.29 -6.63 10.52
CA ARG A 129 5.23 -5.61 10.50
C ARG A 129 5.22 -4.91 9.15
N VAL A 130 4.04 -4.80 8.56
CA VAL A 130 3.79 -4.14 7.28
C VAL A 130 3.27 -2.73 7.53
N TYR A 131 3.96 -1.75 6.96
CA TYR A 131 3.58 -0.35 7.02
C TYR A 131 3.28 0.17 5.63
N LYS A 132 2.24 1.00 5.56
CA LYS A 132 1.88 1.77 4.38
C LYS A 132 2.36 3.20 4.55
N ILE A 133 2.91 3.77 3.50
CA ILE A 133 3.39 5.15 3.45
C ILE A 133 2.28 6.04 2.92
N LEU A 134 1.94 7.08 3.67
CA LEU A 134 0.96 8.09 3.29
C LEU A 134 1.64 9.38 2.85
N ASP A 135 2.75 9.76 3.47
CA ASP A 135 3.61 10.85 3.03
C ASP A 135 5.07 10.38 2.94
N ASN A 136 5.74 10.75 1.85
CA ASN A 136 7.12 10.34 1.58
C ASN A 136 8.18 11.42 1.83
N ASN A 137 7.89 12.37 2.74
CA ASN A 137 8.83 13.41 3.16
C ASN A 137 9.40 14.22 1.97
N GLY A 138 8.52 14.61 1.03
CA GLY A 138 8.93 15.34 -0.17
C GLY A 138 9.89 14.57 -1.09
N GLY A 139 9.91 13.24 -1.05
CA GLY A 139 10.79 12.40 -1.85
C GLY A 139 12.21 12.26 -1.29
N ALA A 140 12.44 12.65 -0.03
CA ALA A 140 13.70 12.38 0.65
C ALA A 140 13.86 10.88 0.90
N ALA A 141 15.09 10.35 0.78
CA ALA A 141 15.34 8.96 1.15
C ALA A 141 14.99 8.72 2.62
N ILE A 142 14.48 7.53 2.92
CA ILE A 142 14.23 7.15 4.31
C ILE A 142 15.55 7.26 5.07
N GLY A 143 15.61 8.07 6.14
CA GLY A 143 16.87 8.27 6.86
C GLY A 143 17.43 6.92 7.31
N GLY A 144 18.62 6.55 6.80
CA GLY A 144 19.27 5.30 7.20
C GLY A 144 19.54 5.28 8.70
N GLY A 145 19.21 4.17 9.37
CA GLY A 145 19.37 4.02 10.82
C GLY A 145 18.06 3.99 11.61
N SER A 146 18.22 3.99 12.94
CA SER A 146 17.30 3.46 13.97
C SER A 146 15.86 3.99 14.02
N ALA A 147 15.53 5.02 13.23
CA ALA A 147 14.20 5.65 13.23
C ALA A 147 13.10 4.64 12.88
N PHE A 148 13.37 3.73 11.94
CA PHE A 148 12.45 2.65 11.55
C PHE A 148 12.73 1.29 12.22
N THR A 149 13.70 1.23 13.14
CA THR A 149 13.80 0.12 14.11
C THR A 149 12.76 0.31 15.24
N ALA A 150 12.32 1.54 15.49
CA ALA A 150 11.36 1.97 16.51
C ALA A 150 9.83 1.98 16.16
N PRO A 151 9.34 1.91 14.91
CA PRO A 151 7.93 1.65 14.62
C PRO A 151 7.51 0.30 15.19
N SER A 152 8.48 -0.56 15.55
CA SER A 152 8.34 -1.92 16.04
C SER A 152 7.53 -2.12 17.34
N THR A 153 6.78 -1.13 17.79
CA THR A 153 5.75 -1.31 18.83
C THR A 153 4.45 -0.57 18.55
N ASP A 154 4.41 0.33 17.57
CA ASP A 154 3.22 1.12 17.28
C ASP A 154 2.29 0.36 16.32
N ASP A 155 1.22 -0.17 16.90
CA ASP A 155 0.08 -0.81 16.24
C ASP A 155 -1.14 0.12 16.19
N SER A 156 -0.93 1.43 16.36
CA SER A 156 -1.98 2.43 16.32
C SER A 156 -2.74 2.42 15.00
N LYS A 157 -4.05 2.59 15.16
CA LYS A 157 -5.00 2.87 14.08
C LYS A 157 -4.60 4.07 13.24
N ASP A 158 -4.16 5.14 13.89
CA ASP A 158 -3.95 6.42 13.24
C ASP A 158 -2.54 6.53 12.66
N PRO A 159 -2.38 7.20 11.50
CA PRO A 159 -1.06 7.44 10.94
C PRO A 159 -0.16 8.25 11.88
N PHE A 160 1.13 7.98 11.83
CA PHE A 160 2.13 8.63 12.66
C PHE A 160 3.40 8.94 11.86
N VAL A 161 4.17 9.91 12.35
CA VAL A 161 5.39 10.38 11.67
C VAL A 161 6.61 9.63 12.20
N VAL A 162 7.41 9.08 11.30
CA VAL A 162 8.70 8.46 11.61
C VAL A 162 9.72 8.85 10.54
N GLY A 163 10.87 9.37 10.96
CA GLY A 163 11.95 9.71 10.03
C GLY A 163 11.53 10.70 8.92
N GLY A 164 10.54 11.57 9.21
CA GLY A 164 9.95 12.51 8.25
C GLY A 164 8.81 11.95 7.39
N TYR A 165 8.64 10.63 7.34
CA TYR A 165 7.54 9.98 6.62
C TYR A 165 6.30 9.90 7.50
N THR A 166 5.12 10.02 6.91
CA THR A 166 3.87 9.64 7.58
C THR A 166 3.49 8.22 7.18
N VAL A 167 3.45 7.32 8.14
CA VAL A 167 3.18 5.90 7.92
C VAL A 167 1.96 5.43 8.72
N LYS A 168 1.34 4.37 8.23
CA LYS A 168 0.24 3.68 8.91
C LYS A 168 0.56 2.20 9.03
N TYR A 169 0.34 1.64 10.21
CA TYR A 169 0.40 0.21 10.45
C TYR A 169 -0.75 -0.52 9.72
N MET A 170 -0.43 -1.60 9.00
CA MET A 170 -1.44 -2.40 8.28
C MET A 170 -1.75 -3.70 9.00
N TYR A 171 -0.72 -4.55 9.17
CA TYR A 171 -0.79 -5.83 9.86
C TYR A 171 0.61 -6.35 10.18
N THR A 172 0.67 -7.40 10.99
CA THR A 172 1.88 -8.18 11.27
C THR A 172 1.67 -9.59 10.74
N LEU A 173 2.68 -10.15 10.06
CA LEU A 173 2.62 -11.55 9.64
C LEU A 173 2.68 -12.46 10.87
N SER A 174 1.81 -13.47 10.92
CA SER A 174 1.89 -14.48 11.97
C SER A 174 3.10 -15.40 11.74
N THR A 175 3.57 -16.09 12.77
CA THR A 175 4.65 -17.08 12.64
C THR A 175 4.27 -18.21 11.68
N THR A 176 2.98 -18.56 11.60
CA THR A 176 2.44 -19.53 10.64
C THR A 176 2.49 -19.00 9.21
N ASP A 177 2.11 -17.74 8.99
CA ASP A 177 2.19 -17.11 7.68
C ASP A 177 3.62 -17.06 7.15
N VAL A 178 4.57 -16.75 8.04
CA VAL A 178 6.00 -16.72 7.70
C VAL A 178 6.51 -18.11 7.32
N GLN A 179 6.14 -19.15 8.06
CA GLN A 179 6.61 -20.51 7.80
C GLN A 179 6.01 -21.15 6.54
N ASN A 180 4.78 -20.79 6.19
CA ASN A 180 4.06 -21.45 5.10
C ASN A 180 4.07 -20.65 3.79
N PHE A 181 4.11 -19.32 3.85
CA PHE A 181 3.86 -18.48 2.67
C PHE A 181 4.92 -17.42 2.39
N LEU A 182 5.85 -17.13 3.31
CA LEU A 182 6.86 -16.12 3.03
C LEU A 182 7.91 -16.64 2.05
N THR A 183 8.13 -15.89 0.97
CA THR A 183 9.16 -16.17 -0.04
C THR A 183 10.07 -14.95 -0.21
N PRO A 184 11.15 -15.04 -1.01
CA PRO A 184 11.95 -13.87 -1.35
C PRO A 184 11.15 -12.79 -2.10
N ASP A 185 10.22 -13.21 -2.97
CA ASP A 185 9.52 -12.30 -3.89
C ASP A 185 8.10 -11.91 -3.43
N PHE A 186 7.46 -12.75 -2.62
CA PHE A 186 6.07 -12.56 -2.18
C PHE A 186 5.89 -12.80 -0.68
N MET A 187 4.94 -12.07 -0.10
CA MET A 187 4.48 -12.24 1.28
C MET A 187 2.95 -12.28 1.34
N PRO A 188 2.36 -12.97 2.33
CA PRO A 188 0.92 -13.09 2.41
C PRO A 188 0.28 -11.79 2.93
N ALA A 189 -0.96 -11.55 2.52
CA ALA A 189 -1.75 -10.39 2.90
C ALA A 189 -3.15 -10.83 3.34
N PRO A 190 -3.59 -10.50 4.57
CA PRO A 190 -4.94 -10.82 5.02
C PRO A 190 -5.98 -9.92 4.34
N THR A 191 -7.16 -10.47 4.08
CA THR A 191 -8.33 -9.70 3.62
C THR A 191 -9.12 -9.11 4.77
N SER A 192 -9.00 -9.70 5.97
CA SER A 192 -9.63 -9.20 7.18
C SER A 192 -8.78 -8.12 7.84
N PRO A 193 -9.40 -7.06 8.38
CA PRO A 193 -8.69 -6.01 9.08
C PRO A 193 -8.12 -6.50 10.42
N VAL A 194 -7.07 -5.84 10.89
CA VAL A 194 -6.63 -5.97 12.29
C VAL A 194 -7.65 -5.25 13.19
N THR A 195 -8.03 -5.89 14.29
CA THR A 195 -8.99 -5.34 15.26
C THR A 195 -8.58 -3.93 15.69
N ASN A 196 -9.52 -2.98 15.63
CA ASN A 196 -9.34 -1.57 15.95
C ASN A 196 -8.33 -0.78 15.08
N ASN A 197 -7.77 -1.36 14.01
CA ASN A 197 -6.79 -0.68 13.16
C ASN A 197 -7.41 0.06 11.94
N VAL A 198 -8.73 -0.01 11.77
CA VAL A 198 -9.40 0.57 10.59
C VAL A 198 -9.64 2.07 10.77
N CYS A 199 -9.11 2.88 9.85
CA CYS A 199 -9.41 4.32 9.78
C CYS A 199 -10.88 4.56 9.42
N LEU A 200 -11.39 5.77 9.69
CA LEU A 200 -12.70 6.16 9.18
C LEU A 200 -12.71 6.16 7.65
N ASP A 201 -13.89 5.91 7.07
CA ASP A 201 -14.09 5.98 5.63
C ASP A 201 -13.80 7.40 5.13
N GLY A 202 -13.12 7.53 3.99
CA GLY A 202 -12.74 8.83 3.42
C GLY A 202 -11.93 9.73 4.35
N LYS A 203 -11.18 9.17 5.31
CA LYS A 203 -10.31 9.95 6.21
C LYS A 203 -9.25 10.69 5.39
N LEU A 204 -9.01 11.96 5.72
CA LEU A 204 -7.98 12.79 5.13
C LEU A 204 -6.63 12.40 5.71
N THR A 205 -5.62 12.23 4.86
CA THR A 205 -4.30 11.73 5.31
C THR A 205 -3.20 12.76 5.19
N VAL A 206 -3.09 13.38 4.02
CA VAL A 206 -2.01 14.31 3.69
C VAL A 206 -2.57 15.46 2.86
N VAL A 207 -2.03 16.67 3.06
CA VAL A 207 -2.29 17.81 2.19
C VAL A 207 -0.98 18.21 1.52
N LEU A 208 -0.91 18.03 0.21
CA LEU A 208 0.22 18.43 -0.61
C LEU A 208 0.09 19.89 -1.00
N ILE A 209 1.20 20.61 -0.91
CA ILE A 209 1.31 22.00 -1.35
C ILE A 209 1.74 21.97 -2.82
N THR A 210 0.83 22.30 -3.74
CA THR A 210 1.16 22.34 -5.18
C THR A 210 1.70 23.71 -5.58
N THR A 211 1.22 24.76 -4.91
CA THR A 211 1.75 26.12 -4.99
C THR A 211 1.80 26.68 -3.58
N ALA A 212 2.98 27.06 -3.08
CA ALA A 212 3.14 27.56 -1.72
C ALA A 212 2.47 28.93 -1.48
N GLY A 213 2.27 29.71 -2.56
CA GLY A 213 1.83 31.10 -2.48
C GLY A 213 2.86 31.99 -1.78
N VAL A 214 2.75 33.31 -1.90
CA VAL A 214 3.62 34.24 -1.15
C VAL A 214 2.73 35.20 -0.38
N GLY A 215 2.70 35.03 0.93
CA GLY A 215 1.94 35.85 1.85
C GLY A 215 2.57 37.23 2.02
N THR A 216 1.75 38.25 2.24
CA THR A 216 2.19 39.60 2.62
C THR A 216 1.47 40.03 3.89
N GLY A 217 2.15 40.84 4.72
CA GLY A 217 1.53 41.50 5.87
C GLY A 217 1.00 42.91 5.55
N ASP A 218 0.48 43.58 6.58
CA ASP A 218 0.09 45.00 6.49
C ASP A 218 1.35 45.85 6.29
N GLY A 219 1.47 46.54 5.15
CA GLY A 219 2.66 47.32 4.77
C GLY A 219 3.61 46.73 3.72
N ALA A 220 3.22 45.63 3.03
CA ALA A 220 3.81 45.11 1.78
C ALA A 220 5.15 44.35 1.81
N GLU A 221 5.43 43.58 2.85
CA GLU A 221 6.37 42.45 2.86
C GLU A 221 5.95 41.50 4.00
N TRP A 222 6.29 40.21 3.95
CA TRP A 222 6.05 39.32 5.09
C TRP A 222 7.10 39.56 6.17
N ASN A 223 6.81 40.50 7.07
CA ASN A 223 7.73 40.90 8.14
C ASN A 223 7.38 40.24 9.49
N VAL A 224 7.47 38.90 9.54
CA VAL A 224 7.23 38.12 10.77
C VAL A 224 8.50 37.36 11.13
N GLY A 225 9.03 37.60 12.33
CA GLY A 225 10.33 37.06 12.76
C GLY A 225 10.37 35.56 13.08
N THR A 226 9.21 34.88 13.07
CA THR A 226 9.02 33.45 13.37
C THR A 226 7.99 32.86 12.42
N ASP A 227 8.07 31.55 12.18
CA ASP A 227 7.01 30.82 11.47
C ASP A 227 5.67 31.03 12.16
N ARG A 228 4.62 31.10 11.35
CA ARG A 228 3.27 31.31 11.84
C ARG A 228 2.42 30.08 11.56
N VAL A 229 1.84 29.53 12.62
CA VAL A 229 0.89 28.41 12.51
C VAL A 229 -0.52 28.97 12.58
N VAL A 230 -1.25 28.91 11.47
CA VAL A 230 -2.68 29.22 11.40
C VAL A 230 -3.44 27.94 11.70
N THR A 231 -4.15 27.91 12.82
CA THR A 231 -4.88 26.71 13.28
C THR A 231 -6.34 26.74 12.82
N ASN A 232 -7.06 25.62 12.97
CA ASN A 232 -8.50 25.52 12.70
C ASN A 232 -8.93 25.96 11.30
N VAL A 233 -8.07 25.78 10.29
CA VAL A 233 -8.43 26.04 8.90
C VAL A 233 -9.35 24.92 8.41
N PRO A 234 -10.60 25.22 8.00
CA PRO A 234 -11.50 24.20 7.50
C PRO A 234 -11.01 23.60 6.19
N ILE A 235 -11.06 22.27 6.08
CA ILE A 235 -10.90 21.57 4.81
C ILE A 235 -12.30 21.44 4.19
N ARG A 236 -12.51 22.11 3.06
CA ARG A 236 -13.78 22.12 2.34
C ARG A 236 -13.93 20.84 1.54
N GLY A 237 -15.16 20.34 1.43
CA GLY A 237 -15.44 19.09 0.74
C GLY A 237 -16.85 18.61 0.99
N ASP A 238 -17.11 17.37 0.59
CA ASP A 238 -18.39 16.66 0.80
C ASP A 238 -18.45 15.85 2.11
N GLY A 239 -17.29 15.64 2.75
CA GLY A 239 -17.20 15.02 4.06
C GLY A 239 -17.42 15.97 5.23
N THR A 240 -17.20 15.47 6.44
CA THR A 240 -17.41 16.22 7.69
C THR A 240 -16.17 16.24 8.56
N GLY A 241 -15.96 17.35 9.29
CA GLY A 241 -15.00 17.43 10.39
C GLY A 241 -13.55 17.73 10.01
N GLY A 242 -13.22 17.94 8.74
CA GLY A 242 -11.86 18.25 8.28
C GLY A 242 -11.36 19.62 8.75
N LEU A 243 -10.27 19.61 9.51
CA LEU A 243 -9.56 20.78 10.00
C LEU A 243 -8.06 20.58 9.82
N ALA A 244 -7.35 21.65 9.47
CA ALA A 244 -5.91 21.68 9.34
C ALA A 244 -5.28 22.84 10.10
N SER A 245 -3.99 22.68 10.38
CA SER A 245 -3.08 23.77 10.71
C SER A 245 -2.14 24.01 9.53
N VAL A 246 -1.92 25.28 9.20
CA VAL A 246 -1.11 25.72 8.08
C VAL A 246 0.07 26.52 8.63
N THR A 247 1.28 26.12 8.29
CA THR A 247 2.50 26.84 8.66
C THR A 247 2.91 27.75 7.53
N ILE A 248 3.01 29.03 7.82
CA ILE A 248 3.57 30.06 6.96
C ILE A 248 4.98 30.35 7.45
N GLY A 249 5.97 30.02 6.62
CA GLY A 249 7.37 30.14 6.98
C GLY A 249 7.85 31.59 7.01
N ARG A 250 8.84 31.85 7.85
CA ARG A 250 9.84 32.87 7.55
C ARG A 250 10.91 32.20 6.69
N ASP A 251 11.17 32.74 5.52
CA ASP A 251 12.16 32.18 4.62
C ASP A 251 12.91 33.38 4.04
N GLY A 252 13.95 33.81 4.77
CA GLY A 252 14.56 35.12 4.57
C GLY A 252 14.77 35.48 3.10
N GLY A 253 14.24 36.62 2.67
CA GLY A 253 14.32 37.08 1.28
C GLY A 253 13.01 36.85 0.51
N GLY A 254 13.09 36.56 -0.80
CA GLY A 254 11.91 36.50 -1.67
C GLY A 254 10.92 35.34 -1.41
N ASN A 255 11.23 34.46 -0.45
CA ASN A 255 10.39 33.33 -0.05
C ASN A 255 9.67 33.57 1.30
N ASP A 256 9.88 34.72 1.93
CA ASP A 256 9.22 35.09 3.17
C ASP A 256 7.69 35.09 2.97
N GLY A 257 6.97 34.40 3.86
CA GLY A 257 5.51 34.31 3.79
C GLY A 257 4.97 33.16 2.93
N GLN A 258 5.83 32.25 2.48
CA GLN A 258 5.39 31.02 1.81
C GLN A 258 4.78 30.02 2.77
N ILE A 259 3.81 29.23 2.29
CA ILE A 259 3.27 28.10 3.05
C ILE A 259 4.26 26.94 2.95
N THR A 260 4.77 26.51 4.10
CA THR A 260 5.84 25.50 4.19
C THR A 260 5.33 24.14 4.64
N ALA A 261 4.23 24.09 5.39
CA ALA A 261 3.63 22.84 5.84
C ALA A 261 2.12 22.97 6.04
N VAL A 262 1.41 21.87 5.85
CA VAL A 262 0.00 21.72 6.21
C VAL A 262 -0.16 20.40 6.95
N GLN A 263 -0.75 20.45 8.14
CA GLN A 263 -1.02 19.29 8.96
C GLN A 263 -2.53 19.18 9.22
N ILE A 264 -3.12 18.04 8.91
CA ILE A 264 -4.50 17.75 9.29
C ILE A 264 -4.54 17.53 10.80
N THR A 265 -5.37 18.31 11.50
CA THR A 265 -5.50 18.27 12.96
C THR A 265 -6.78 17.58 13.43
N SER A 266 -7.73 17.34 12.53
CA SER A 266 -8.92 16.58 12.85
C SER A 266 -8.61 15.10 13.02
N THR A 267 -9.31 14.47 13.96
CA THR A 267 -9.32 13.01 14.16
C THR A 267 -10.67 12.38 13.82
N LEU A 268 -11.69 13.21 13.58
CA LEU A 268 -13.09 12.83 13.32
C LEU A 268 -13.49 13.06 11.86
N ASP A 269 -12.53 13.44 11.02
CA ASP A 269 -12.74 13.62 9.60
C ASP A 269 -13.13 12.30 8.92
N SER A 270 -14.23 12.36 8.16
CA SER A 270 -14.82 11.18 7.54
C SER A 270 -15.71 11.52 6.35
N ASN A 271 -15.92 10.51 5.51
CA ASN A 271 -16.79 10.49 4.33
C ASN A 271 -16.44 11.52 3.26
N TYR A 272 -15.17 11.92 3.17
CA TYR A 272 -14.71 12.74 2.05
C TYR A 272 -14.55 11.88 0.80
N THR A 273 -15.03 12.37 -0.33
CA THR A 273 -14.64 11.91 -1.68
C THR A 273 -14.04 13.04 -2.50
N GLN A 274 -14.29 14.28 -2.10
CA GLN A 274 -13.66 15.49 -2.62
C GLN A 274 -13.28 16.40 -1.47
N ALA A 275 -12.04 16.88 -1.47
CA ALA A 275 -11.54 17.77 -0.44
C ALA A 275 -10.56 18.79 -1.02
N THR A 276 -10.61 20.02 -0.52
CA THR A 276 -9.69 21.08 -0.88
C THR A 276 -9.49 22.05 0.29
N LEU A 277 -8.30 22.63 0.35
CA LEU A 277 -7.97 23.71 1.28
C LEU A 277 -7.98 25.01 0.48
N LEU A 278 -8.76 26.00 0.93
CA LEU A 278 -8.88 27.27 0.21
C LEU A 278 -7.99 28.34 0.83
N ALA A 279 -7.31 29.12 -0.02
CA ALA A 279 -6.54 30.29 0.43
C ALA A 279 -7.39 31.29 1.23
N ALA A 280 -8.66 31.45 0.86
CA ALA A 280 -9.60 32.34 1.56
C ALA A 280 -9.85 31.91 3.02
N ASP A 281 -9.98 30.61 3.27
CA ASP A 281 -10.18 30.06 4.62
C ASP A 281 -8.91 30.24 5.49
N ILE A 282 -7.72 30.10 4.87
CA ILE A 282 -6.44 30.38 5.52
C ILE A 282 -6.35 31.86 5.91
N ILE A 283 -6.70 32.77 5.00
CA ILE A 283 -6.71 34.22 5.26
C ILE A 283 -7.70 34.56 6.38
N GLU A 284 -8.91 34.03 6.34
CA GLU A 284 -9.94 34.27 7.35
C GLU A 284 -9.44 33.82 8.74
N GLN A 285 -8.97 32.59 8.87
CA GLN A 285 -8.45 32.07 10.13
C GLN A 285 -7.20 32.81 10.60
N HIS A 286 -6.31 33.17 9.68
CA HIS A 286 -5.15 33.99 10.00
C HIS A 286 -5.60 35.31 10.63
N ASN A 287 -6.50 36.06 9.99
CA ASN A 287 -6.91 37.40 10.43
C ASN A 287 -7.72 37.38 11.73
N ILE A 288 -8.38 36.26 12.06
CA ILE A 288 -9.01 36.06 13.37
C ILE A 288 -7.95 35.87 14.47
N GLN A 289 -6.92 35.08 14.17
CA GLN A 289 -5.88 34.69 15.15
C GLN A 289 -4.82 35.78 15.34
N ASN A 290 -4.73 36.74 14.42
CA ASN A 290 -3.57 37.60 14.25
C ASN A 290 -3.94 39.04 13.90
N ALA A 291 -3.14 40.01 14.37
CA ALA A 291 -3.44 41.43 14.18
C ALA A 291 -3.15 41.96 12.77
N ASN A 292 -2.21 41.37 12.04
CA ASN A 292 -1.88 41.74 10.66
C ASN A 292 -2.80 41.03 9.67
N VAL A 293 -3.08 41.71 8.55
CA VAL A 293 -3.85 41.12 7.45
C VAL A 293 -2.94 40.26 6.60
N LEU A 294 -3.34 39.00 6.35
CA LEU A 294 -2.72 38.13 5.36
C LEU A 294 -3.38 38.33 4.00
N ALA A 295 -2.55 38.45 2.96
CA ALA A 295 -2.98 38.41 1.57
C ALA A 295 -1.97 37.63 0.72
N PHE A 296 -2.42 37.08 -0.40
CA PHE A 296 -1.59 36.37 -1.39
C PHE A 296 -1.68 37.07 -2.76
N PRO A 297 -1.06 38.25 -2.94
CA PRO A 297 -1.33 39.12 -4.09
C PRO A 297 -0.68 38.66 -5.40
N SER A 298 0.50 38.02 -5.33
CA SER A 298 1.30 37.64 -6.51
C SER A 298 1.21 36.16 -6.86
N SER A 299 0.97 35.30 -5.87
CA SER A 299 0.85 33.86 -6.04
C SER A 299 -0.11 33.31 -4.99
N VAL A 300 -1.23 32.75 -5.45
CA VAL A 300 -2.26 32.15 -4.59
C VAL A 300 -1.86 30.73 -4.26
N PRO A 301 -1.86 30.32 -2.97
CA PRO A 301 -1.53 28.96 -2.62
C PRO A 301 -2.59 27.98 -3.10
N ALA A 302 -2.12 26.82 -3.57
CA ALA A 302 -2.95 25.74 -4.07
C ALA A 302 -2.52 24.44 -3.40
N PHE A 303 -3.51 23.60 -3.12
CA PHE A 303 -3.34 22.39 -2.33
C PHE A 303 -4.06 21.22 -2.97
N GLU A 304 -3.53 20.04 -2.69
CA GLU A 304 -4.15 18.78 -3.06
C GLU A 304 -4.28 17.91 -1.81
N VAL A 305 -5.52 17.57 -1.48
CA VAL A 305 -5.82 16.75 -0.30
C VAL A 305 -5.88 15.29 -0.73
N ILE A 306 -5.08 14.45 -0.09
CA ILE A 306 -5.08 13.00 -0.28
C ILE A 306 -6.12 12.38 0.65
N ILE A 307 -7.12 11.77 0.03
CA ILE A 307 -8.27 11.14 0.69
C ILE A 307 -8.03 9.64 0.74
N GLY A 308 -8.29 9.02 1.91
CA GLY A 308 -8.18 7.58 2.11
C GLY A 308 -9.16 6.77 1.25
N PRO A 309 -8.96 5.44 1.15
CA PRO A 309 -9.81 4.57 0.36
C PRO A 309 -11.18 4.38 1.01
N ASP A 310 -12.14 3.94 0.20
CA ASP A 310 -13.47 3.51 0.66
C ASP A 310 -13.35 2.44 1.76
N GLY A 311 -14.10 2.62 2.85
CA GLY A 311 -14.04 1.79 4.05
C GLY A 311 -12.87 2.11 4.99
N GLY A 312 -12.01 3.05 4.62
CA GLY A 312 -10.87 3.51 5.40
C GLY A 312 -9.62 2.65 5.26
N HIS A 313 -8.47 3.25 5.52
CA HIS A 313 -7.18 2.55 5.53
C HIS A 313 -7.17 1.38 6.51
N GLY A 314 -6.66 0.23 6.08
CA GLY A 314 -6.53 -0.98 6.88
C GLY A 314 -7.80 -1.85 6.93
N SER A 315 -8.89 -1.46 6.28
CA SER A 315 -10.14 -2.22 6.22
C SER A 315 -10.00 -3.56 5.49
N ASN A 316 -9.21 -3.59 4.41
CA ASN A 316 -8.83 -4.81 3.69
C ASN A 316 -7.38 -4.67 3.20
N PRO A 317 -6.39 -5.12 3.99
CA PRO A 317 -4.97 -4.96 3.67
C PRO A 317 -4.59 -5.56 2.32
N ALA A 318 -5.09 -6.75 1.97
CA ALA A 318 -4.84 -7.39 0.68
C ALA A 318 -5.31 -6.50 -0.48
N LYS A 319 -6.55 -6.00 -0.44
CA LYS A 319 -7.09 -5.15 -1.52
C LYS A 319 -6.33 -3.83 -1.64
N GLU A 320 -5.97 -3.23 -0.51
CA GLU A 320 -5.32 -1.92 -0.44
C GLU A 320 -3.85 -1.96 -0.88
N LEU A 321 -3.14 -3.06 -0.61
CA LEU A 321 -1.74 -3.26 -1.01
C LEU A 321 -1.58 -3.95 -2.37
N GLY A 322 -2.68 -4.28 -3.06
CA GLY A 322 -2.64 -4.88 -4.40
C GLY A 322 -2.49 -6.40 -4.42
N GLY A 323 -2.99 -7.09 -3.40
CA GLY A 323 -2.92 -8.52 -3.17
C GLY A 323 -3.82 -9.38 -4.08
N HIS A 324 -3.65 -9.23 -5.40
CA HIS A 324 -4.35 -10.03 -6.40
C HIS A 324 -3.60 -11.31 -6.78
N PHE A 325 -2.43 -11.55 -6.21
CA PHE A 325 -1.72 -12.82 -6.31
C PHE A 325 -2.23 -13.79 -5.26
N ILE A 326 -2.12 -15.08 -5.55
CA ILE A 326 -2.47 -16.17 -4.63
C ILE A 326 -1.22 -17.01 -4.39
N LEU A 327 -0.90 -17.26 -3.13
CA LEU A 327 0.09 -18.24 -2.72
C LEU A 327 -0.62 -19.50 -2.25
N MET A 328 -0.09 -20.64 -2.67
CA MET A 328 -0.54 -21.97 -2.27
C MET A 328 0.62 -22.71 -1.61
N ASP A 329 0.42 -23.17 -0.39
CA ASP A 329 1.34 -24.05 0.33
C ASP A 329 0.76 -25.47 0.34
N THR A 330 1.49 -26.41 -0.25
CA THR A 330 1.15 -27.83 -0.21
C THR A 330 2.43 -28.63 -0.14
N LYS A 331 2.72 -29.12 1.07
CA LYS A 331 3.88 -29.96 1.34
C LYS A 331 3.55 -31.41 1.03
N LEU A 332 4.30 -32.06 0.14
CA LEU A 332 4.20 -33.48 -0.17
C LEU A 332 4.87 -34.33 0.91
N GLU A 333 4.49 -34.07 2.16
CA GLU A 333 5.04 -34.69 3.36
C GLU A 333 3.87 -35.16 4.23
N GLN A 334 4.13 -36.17 5.06
CA GLN A 334 3.20 -36.80 6.01
C GLN A 334 2.13 -37.74 5.41
N THR A 335 1.61 -38.57 6.32
CA THR A 335 0.75 -39.74 6.08
C THR A 335 -0.69 -39.34 5.75
N GLU A 336 -1.01 -39.12 4.48
CA GLU A 336 -2.38 -39.30 3.98
C GLU A 336 -2.42 -40.63 3.20
N GLY A 337 -2.71 -41.74 3.89
CA GLY A 337 -2.97 -43.04 3.25
C GLY A 337 -1.81 -44.04 3.11
N TYR A 338 -0.66 -43.84 3.77
CA TYR A 338 0.50 -44.76 3.81
C TYR A 338 1.31 -44.99 2.51
N ASP A 339 1.11 -44.20 1.45
CA ASP A 339 1.78 -44.45 0.16
C ASP A 339 3.09 -43.64 -0.05
N PHE A 340 3.43 -42.72 0.87
CA PHE A 340 4.62 -41.88 0.76
C PHE A 340 5.50 -41.96 2.02
N SER A 341 6.69 -42.55 1.88
CA SER A 341 7.71 -42.65 2.92
C SER A 341 8.76 -41.56 2.71
N VAL A 342 8.67 -40.46 3.46
CA VAL A 342 9.79 -39.51 3.61
C VAL A 342 10.75 -40.06 4.66
N VAL A 343 11.62 -40.98 4.24
CA VAL A 343 12.83 -41.31 4.99
C VAL A 343 13.92 -40.39 4.45
N ASN A 344 14.34 -39.45 5.30
CA ASN A 344 15.59 -38.71 5.15
C ASN A 344 16.77 -39.67 5.31
#